data_AF-A0A4Q3KKQ2-F1
#
_entry.id   AF-A0A4Q3KKQ2-F1
#
_cell.length_a   1.000
_cell.length_b   1.000
_cell.length_c   1.000
_cell.angle_alpha   90.00
_cell.angle_beta   90.00
_cell.angle_gamma   90.00
#
_symmetry.space_group_name_H-M   'P 1'
#
loop_
_entity.id
_entity.type
_entity.pdbx_description
1 polymer ?
#
loop_
_entity_poly.entity_id
_entity_poly.type
_entity_poly.pdbx_seq_one_letter_code
_entity_poly.pdbx_strand_id
1 'polypeptide(L)'
;MPQIPHTPLLEAHQADIIPLTPLRVEVTRALQRRGKKLLEAADLPAQMALLSPLEAYLTIKELGIEAAMPLFACATAAQLQACIDLDCWEHDNFEASELDARPDLLQSISMCRHLRAVTYYAPGHDRDLRRRGREIIEGRLR
;
A
#
# COMPACT_ATOMS: atom_id res chain seq x y z
N MET A 1 44.32 26.48 -21.46
CA MET A 1 43.18 25.89 -20.72
C MET A 1 43.75 25.07 -19.56
N PRO A 2 43.28 25.22 -18.32
CA PRO A 2 43.80 24.43 -17.21
C PRO A 2 43.24 23.00 -17.27
N GLN A 3 44.11 22.00 -17.09
CA GLN A 3 43.71 20.60 -16.94
C GLN A 3 43.12 20.40 -15.54
N ILE A 4 41.92 19.83 -15.46
CA ILE A 4 41.29 19.44 -14.19
C ILE A 4 41.96 18.14 -13.74
N PRO A 5 42.57 18.08 -12.54
CA PRO A 5 43.10 16.82 -12.03
C PRO A 5 41.96 15.84 -11.77
N HIS A 6 42.01 14.68 -12.40
CA HIS A 6 41.12 13.57 -12.11
C HIS A 6 41.53 12.96 -10.76
N THR A 7 40.93 13.45 -9.68
CA THR A 7 40.96 12.75 -8.40
C THR A 7 40.13 11.46 -8.55
N PRO A 8 40.70 10.26 -8.37
CA PRO A 8 39.91 9.05 -8.36
C PRO A 8 39.01 9.06 -7.12
N LEU A 9 37.70 9.21 -7.30
CA LEU A 9 36.65 9.21 -6.25
C LEU A 9 36.37 7.81 -5.66
N LEU A 10 37.34 6.89 -5.71
CA LEU A 10 37.17 5.51 -5.30
C LEU A 10 38.36 5.04 -4.46
N GLU A 11 38.65 5.75 -3.38
CA GLU A 11 39.13 5.04 -2.19
C GLU A 11 37.93 4.32 -1.60
N ALA A 12 37.93 3.01 -1.78
CA ALA A 12 36.88 2.11 -1.35
C ALA A 12 36.64 2.28 0.15
N HIS A 13 35.56 2.98 0.51
CA HIS A 13 34.86 2.68 1.75
C HIS A 13 34.37 1.25 1.59
N GLN A 14 35.08 0.28 2.16
CA GLN A 14 34.56 -1.06 2.42
C GLN A 14 33.36 -0.88 3.35
N ALA A 15 32.23 -0.49 2.78
CA ALA A 15 30.95 -0.55 3.46
C ALA A 15 30.74 -2.03 3.76
N ASP A 16 30.74 -2.37 5.06
CA ASP A 16 30.30 -3.67 5.52
C ASP A 16 28.98 -4.00 4.80
N ILE A 17 29.02 -4.98 3.90
CA ILE A 17 27.84 -5.41 3.17
C ILE A 17 26.96 -6.13 4.18
N ILE A 18 26.05 -5.38 4.80
CA ILE A 18 25.06 -5.97 5.71
C ILE A 18 24.13 -6.82 4.85
N PRO A 19 24.09 -8.15 5.07
CA PRO A 19 23.09 -8.96 4.39
C PRO A 19 21.71 -8.45 4.83
N LEU A 20 20.89 -8.00 3.87
CA LEU A 20 19.56 -7.46 4.18
C LEU A 20 18.58 -8.53 4.65
N THR A 21 18.93 -9.81 4.50
CA THR A 21 18.07 -10.96 4.78
C THR A 21 17.60 -11.02 6.24
N PRO A 22 18.48 -10.93 7.26
CA PRO A 22 18.05 -10.97 8.66
C PRO A 22 17.17 -9.76 9.02
N LEU A 23 17.53 -8.57 8.56
CA LEU A 23 16.75 -7.35 8.78
C LEU A 23 15.34 -7.47 8.17
N ARG A 24 15.22 -7.97 6.94
CA ARG A 24 13.92 -8.23 6.30
C ARG A 24 13.07 -9.19 7.12
N VAL A 25 13.65 -10.30 7.59
CA VAL A 25 12.93 -11.27 8.43
C VAL A 25 12.45 -10.64 9.74
N GLU A 26 13.27 -9.81 10.37
CA GLU A 26 12.88 -9.11 11.60
C GLU A 26 11.74 -8.12 11.37
N VAL A 27 11.81 -7.34 10.28
CA VAL A 27 10.77 -6.38 9.89
C VAL A 27 9.45 -7.11 9.62
N THR A 28 9.44 -8.16 8.80
CA THR A 28 8.24 -8.99 8.54
C THR A 28 7.64 -9.51 9.84
N ARG A 29 8.46 -10.08 10.73
CA ARG A 29 7.97 -10.59 12.03
C ARG A 29 7.43 -9.49 12.92
N ALA A 30 8.03 -8.30 12.92
CA ALA A 30 7.56 -7.16 13.69
C ALA A 30 6.19 -6.69 13.20
N LEU A 31 6.01 -6.58 11.87
CA LEU A 31 4.74 -6.21 11.24
C LEU A 31 3.65 -7.24 11.51
N GLN A 32 3.94 -8.55 11.39
CA GLN A 32 2.99 -9.61 11.73
C GLN A 32 2.55 -9.56 13.20
N ARG A 33 3.49 -9.34 14.13
CA ARG A 33 3.15 -9.16 15.55
C ARG A 33 2.31 -7.91 15.78
N ARG A 34 2.59 -6.81 15.07
CA ARG A 34 1.81 -5.58 15.15
C ARG A 34 0.38 -5.81 14.66
N GLY A 35 0.21 -6.47 13.51
CA GLY A 35 -1.09 -6.84 12.96
C GLY A 35 -1.92 -7.68 13.95
N LYS A 36 -1.33 -8.73 14.52
CA LYS A 36 -1.99 -9.56 15.55
C LYS A 36 -2.42 -8.74 16.77
N LYS A 37 -1.54 -7.87 17.28
CA LYS A 37 -1.88 -6.98 18.41
C LYS A 37 -3.02 -6.00 18.10
N LEU A 38 -3.12 -5.53 16.85
CA LEU A 38 -4.23 -4.67 16.43
C LEU A 38 -5.55 -5.45 16.44
N LEU A 39 -5.55 -6.69 15.92
CA LEU A 39 -6.73 -7.55 15.91
C LEU A 39 -7.23 -7.89 17.33
N GLU A 40 -6.31 -7.95 18.30
CA GLU A 40 -6.64 -8.18 19.72
C GLU A 40 -6.99 -6.89 20.48
N ALA A 41 -6.92 -5.71 19.84
CA ALA A 41 -7.16 -4.45 20.51
C ALA A 41 -8.64 -4.26 20.84
N ALA A 42 -8.91 -3.72 22.04
CA ALA A 42 -10.28 -3.42 22.48
C ALA A 42 -10.99 -2.38 21.59
N ASP A 43 -10.23 -1.44 21.02
CA ASP A 43 -10.72 -0.43 20.09
C ASP A 43 -9.83 -0.42 18.83
N LEU A 44 -10.10 -1.39 17.94
CA LEU A 44 -9.38 -1.53 16.68
C LEU A 44 -9.48 -0.27 15.78
N PRO A 45 -10.66 0.37 15.58
CA PRO A 45 -10.76 1.61 14.82
C PRO A 45 -9.84 2.72 15.32
N ALA A 46 -9.81 2.97 16.63
CA ALA A 46 -8.93 3.98 17.19
C ALA A 46 -7.45 3.63 16.98
N GLN A 47 -7.07 2.36 17.16
CA GLN A 47 -5.68 1.92 16.94
C GLN A 47 -5.25 1.98 15.48
N MET A 48 -6.15 1.66 14.54
CA MET A 48 -5.90 1.81 13.11
C MET A 48 -5.68 3.27 12.74
N ALA A 49 -6.48 4.20 13.28
CA ALA A 49 -6.34 5.63 13.01
C ALA A 49 -4.98 6.22 13.46
N LEU A 50 -4.27 5.56 14.40
CA LEU A 50 -2.95 5.98 14.85
C LEU A 50 -1.81 5.56 13.90
N LEU A 51 -2.04 4.63 12.98
CA LEU A 51 -1.04 4.20 12.02
C LEU A 51 -0.93 5.19 10.87
N SER A 52 0.30 5.45 10.40
CA SER A 52 0.47 6.10 9.10
C SER A 52 -0.08 5.22 7.96
N PRO A 53 -0.45 5.81 6.81
CA PRO A 53 -0.90 5.04 5.65
C PRO A 53 0.04 3.92 5.22
N LEU A 54 1.35 4.19 5.21
CA LEU A 54 2.37 3.21 4.84
C LEU A 54 2.48 2.08 5.87
N GLU A 55 2.45 2.39 7.16
CA GLU A 55 2.50 1.36 8.21
C GLU A 55 1.26 0.46 8.17
N ALA A 56 0.08 1.04 7.93
CA ALA A 56 -1.15 0.26 7.76
C ALA A 56 -1.04 -0.69 6.56
N TYR A 57 -0.57 -0.18 5.42
CA TYR A 57 -0.33 -1.00 4.22
C TYR A 57 0.62 -2.17 4.50
N LEU A 58 1.81 -1.89 5.05
CA LEU A 58 2.82 -2.92 5.31
C LEU A 58 2.30 -3.94 6.33
N THR A 59 1.59 -3.48 7.38
CA THR A 59 1.01 -4.39 8.39
C THR A 59 -0.03 -5.32 7.78
N ILE A 60 -0.92 -4.78 6.94
CA ILE A 60 -1.94 -5.54 6.22
C ILE A 60 -1.30 -6.55 5.27
N LYS A 61 -0.30 -6.12 4.50
CA LYS A 61 0.37 -6.97 3.50
C LYS A 61 1.10 -8.15 4.13
N GLU A 62 1.81 -7.93 5.24
CA GLU A 62 2.53 -9.00 5.94
C GLU A 62 1.61 -9.96 6.72
N LEU A 63 0.41 -9.50 7.10
CA LEU A 63 -0.60 -10.33 7.76
C LEU A 63 -1.33 -11.24 6.76
N GLY A 64 -1.44 -10.81 5.50
CA GLY A 64 -2.18 -11.48 4.45
C GLY A 64 -3.66 -11.09 4.44
N ILE A 65 -4.26 -11.13 3.25
CA ILE A 65 -5.60 -10.58 2.96
C ILE A 65 -6.67 -11.18 3.88
N GLU A 66 -6.72 -12.52 3.96
CA GLU A 66 -7.76 -13.22 4.74
C GLU A 66 -7.77 -12.80 6.21
N ALA A 67 -6.59 -12.71 6.83
CA ALA A 67 -6.44 -12.33 8.23
C ALA A 67 -6.57 -10.82 8.46
N ALA A 68 -6.35 -9.99 7.43
CA ALA A 68 -6.38 -8.54 7.52
C ALA A 68 -7.76 -7.91 7.32
N MET A 69 -8.80 -8.68 7.01
CA MET A 69 -10.15 -8.15 6.77
C MET A 69 -10.69 -7.22 7.88
N PRO A 70 -10.52 -7.52 9.18
CA PRO A 70 -10.95 -6.60 10.23
C PRO A 70 -10.17 -5.27 10.22
N LEU A 71 -8.89 -5.29 9.79
CA LEU A 71 -8.08 -4.08 9.66
C LEU A 71 -8.58 -3.23 8.49
N PHE A 72 -8.92 -3.84 7.36
CA PHE A 72 -9.50 -3.13 6.20
C PHE A 72 -10.82 -2.45 6.53
N ALA A 73 -11.70 -3.11 7.27
CA ALA A 73 -12.98 -2.54 7.69
C ALA A 73 -12.82 -1.30 8.60
N CYS A 74 -11.70 -1.19 9.30
CA CYS A 74 -11.40 -0.09 10.22
C CYS A 74 -10.43 0.95 9.63
N ALA A 75 -9.90 0.72 8.43
CA ALA A 75 -8.90 1.58 7.81
C ALA A 75 -9.50 2.92 7.41
N THR A 76 -8.72 3.99 7.62
CA THR A 76 -9.09 5.32 7.16
C THR A 76 -9.02 5.41 5.62
N ALA A 77 -9.67 6.41 5.03
CA ALA A 77 -9.62 6.62 3.58
C ALA A 77 -8.19 6.79 3.05
N ALA A 78 -7.30 7.46 3.80
CA ALA A 78 -5.91 7.64 3.41
C ALA A 78 -5.11 6.32 3.45
N GLN A 79 -5.39 5.44 4.41
CA GLN A 79 -4.77 4.12 4.50
C GLN A 79 -5.24 3.21 3.36
N LEU A 80 -6.55 3.20 3.06
CA LEU A 80 -7.09 2.44 1.93
C LEU A 80 -6.55 2.95 0.59
N GLN A 81 -6.42 4.26 0.44
CA GLN A 81 -5.78 4.87 -0.73
C GLN A 81 -4.35 4.36 -0.91
N ALA A 82 -3.55 4.34 0.17
CA ALA A 82 -2.18 3.81 0.10
C ALA A 82 -2.15 2.33 -0.27
N CYS A 83 -3.09 1.51 0.20
CA CYS A 83 -3.16 0.10 -0.20
C CYS A 83 -3.41 -0.07 -1.70
N ILE A 84 -4.32 0.73 -2.27
CA ILE A 84 -4.59 0.71 -3.71
C ILE A 84 -3.37 1.21 -4.47
N ASP A 85 -2.82 2.35 -4.07
CA ASP A 85 -1.69 2.96 -4.77
C ASP A 85 -0.45 2.06 -4.76
N LEU A 86 -0.22 1.29 -3.69
CA LEU A 86 0.96 0.45 -3.57
C LEU A 86 0.79 -0.97 -4.13
N ASP A 87 -0.44 -1.47 -4.27
CA ASP A 87 -0.70 -2.80 -4.86
C ASP A 87 -1.13 -2.76 -6.33
N CYS A 88 -1.68 -1.64 -6.82
CA CYS A 88 -2.27 -1.57 -8.17
C CYS A 88 -1.40 -0.79 -9.17
N TRP A 89 -0.30 -0.18 -8.73
CA TRP A 89 0.65 0.48 -9.62
C TRP A 89 1.82 -0.43 -9.91
N GLU A 90 1.97 -0.78 -11.19
CA GLU A 90 3.15 -1.46 -11.70
C GLU A 90 3.85 -0.52 -12.67
N HIS A 91 5.01 -0.01 -12.27
CA HIS A 91 5.72 1.08 -12.94
C HIS A 91 4.84 2.33 -13.10
N ASP A 92 4.40 2.64 -14.32
CA ASP A 92 3.55 3.80 -14.66
C ASP A 92 2.13 3.39 -15.07
N ASN A 93 1.80 2.09 -14.97
CA ASN A 93 0.50 1.55 -15.34
C ASN A 93 -0.32 1.16 -14.10
N PHE A 94 -1.59 1.54 -14.11
CA PHE A 94 -2.55 1.11 -13.12
C PHE A 94 -3.19 -0.22 -13.56
N GLU A 95 -2.80 -1.31 -12.90
CA GLU A 95 -3.24 -2.66 -13.20
C GLU A 95 -4.45 -3.04 -12.33
N ALA A 96 -5.65 -2.68 -12.81
CA ALA A 96 -6.90 -2.94 -12.09
C ALA A 96 -7.22 -4.43 -11.92
N SER A 97 -6.56 -5.33 -12.67
CA SER A 97 -6.70 -6.77 -12.49
C SER A 97 -6.26 -7.26 -11.11
N GLU A 98 -5.34 -6.54 -10.44
CA GLU A 98 -4.94 -6.84 -9.06
C GLU A 98 -6.05 -6.54 -8.05
N LEU A 99 -6.96 -5.61 -8.37
CA LEU A 99 -8.20 -5.39 -7.61
C LEU A 99 -9.22 -6.50 -7.86
N ASP A 100 -9.38 -6.94 -9.11
CA ASP A 100 -10.31 -8.02 -9.48
C ASP A 100 -9.88 -9.38 -8.90
N ALA A 101 -8.58 -9.61 -8.73
CA ALA A 101 -8.04 -10.78 -8.04
C ALA A 101 -8.28 -10.76 -6.51
N ARG A 102 -8.74 -9.63 -5.95
CA ARG A 102 -8.94 -9.40 -4.51
C ARG A 102 -10.33 -8.81 -4.23
N PRO A 103 -11.40 -9.59 -4.45
CA PRO A 103 -12.77 -9.11 -4.31
C PRO A 103 -13.09 -8.55 -2.91
N ASP A 104 -12.40 -9.03 -1.88
CA ASP A 104 -12.58 -8.56 -0.50
C ASP A 104 -12.06 -7.12 -0.28
N LEU A 105 -11.02 -6.73 -1.02
CA LEU A 105 -10.50 -5.37 -1.04
C LEU A 105 -11.53 -4.45 -1.71
N LEU A 106 -12.10 -4.87 -2.84
CA LEU A 106 -13.16 -4.14 -3.54
C LEU A 106 -14.42 -3.97 -2.69
N GLN A 107 -14.81 -4.99 -1.93
CA GLN A 107 -15.97 -4.92 -1.04
C GLN A 107 -15.74 -3.95 0.13
N SER A 108 -14.54 -3.97 0.71
CA SER A 108 -14.12 -3.01 1.76
C SER A 108 -14.04 -1.58 1.22
N ILE A 109 -13.54 -1.41 -0.01
CA ILE A 109 -13.50 -0.12 -0.73
C ILE A 109 -14.91 0.40 -1.03
N SER A 110 -15.82 -0.46 -1.49
CA SER A 110 -17.22 -0.14 -1.78
C SER A 110 -17.97 0.38 -0.54
N MET A 111 -17.63 -0.14 0.65
CA MET A 111 -18.15 0.37 1.92
C MET A 111 -17.60 1.76 2.29
N CYS A 112 -16.40 2.09 1.84
CA CYS A 112 -15.77 3.39 2.08
C CYS A 112 -16.16 4.39 0.99
N ARG A 113 -17.29 5.09 1.21
CA ARG A 113 -17.90 6.14 0.37
C ARG A 113 -16.97 7.36 0.00
N HIS A 114 -15.70 7.32 0.38
CA HIS A 114 -14.74 8.44 0.28
C HIS A 114 -13.48 8.16 -0.55
N LEU A 115 -13.35 6.98 -1.17
CA LEU A 115 -12.18 6.66 -1.97
C LEU A 115 -12.19 7.39 -3.31
N ARG A 116 -11.44 8.49 -3.40
CA ARG A 116 -11.19 9.26 -4.63
C ARG A 116 -10.15 8.60 -5.55
N ALA A 117 -9.52 7.51 -5.10
CA ALA A 117 -8.35 6.83 -5.67
C ALA A 117 -8.40 6.61 -7.18
N VAL A 118 -9.50 6.05 -7.68
CA VAL A 118 -9.55 5.51 -9.03
C VAL A 118 -9.68 6.62 -10.10
N THR A 119 -9.99 7.85 -9.71
CA THR A 119 -10.38 8.89 -10.67
C THR A 119 -9.27 9.86 -11.07
N TYR A 120 -8.19 9.99 -10.29
CA TYR A 120 -7.23 11.09 -10.46
C TYR A 120 -5.97 10.75 -11.27
N TYR A 121 -5.57 9.48 -11.39
CA TYR A 121 -4.23 9.15 -11.90
C TYR A 121 -4.17 8.26 -13.15
N ALA A 122 -5.23 8.13 -13.95
CA ALA A 122 -5.09 7.52 -15.28
C ALA A 122 -4.85 8.59 -16.36
N PRO A 123 -3.64 9.12 -16.61
CA PRO A 123 -3.42 9.91 -17.81
C PRO A 123 -3.49 8.96 -19.02
N GLY A 124 -4.53 9.11 -19.83
CA GLY A 124 -4.43 8.76 -21.25
C GLY A 124 -5.22 7.58 -21.79
N HIS A 125 -5.46 6.46 -21.09
CA HIS A 125 -5.90 5.25 -21.83
C HIS A 125 -7.08 4.41 -21.38
N ASP A 126 -7.78 4.73 -20.29
CA ASP A 126 -8.99 3.96 -19.97
C ASP A 126 -10.15 4.80 -19.42
N ARG A 127 -11.09 5.12 -20.31
CA ARG A 127 -12.36 5.81 -19.97
C ARG A 127 -13.30 4.92 -19.16
N ASP A 128 -13.19 3.60 -19.31
CA ASP A 128 -14.04 2.64 -18.61
C ASP A 128 -13.61 2.46 -17.16
N LEU A 129 -12.31 2.47 -16.86
CA LEU A 129 -11.81 2.51 -15.48
C LEU A 129 -12.27 3.76 -14.73
N ARG A 130 -12.22 4.94 -15.37
CA ARG A 130 -12.74 6.19 -14.80
C ARG A 130 -14.25 6.16 -14.61
N ARG A 131 -14.99 5.49 -15.50
CA ARG A 131 -16.44 5.32 -15.40
C ARG A 131 -16.81 4.36 -14.27
N ARG A 132 -16.18 3.19 -14.20
CA ARG A 132 -16.41 2.18 -13.14
C ARG A 132 -16.00 2.72 -11.77
N GLY A 133 -14.87 3.42 -11.67
CA GLY A 133 -14.47 4.11 -10.44
C GLY A 133 -15.53 5.10 -9.95
N ARG A 134 -16.14 5.88 -10.87
CA ARG A 134 -17.26 6.77 -10.52
C ARG A 134 -18.53 6.00 -10.15
N GLU A 135 -18.88 4.94 -10.87
CA GLU A 135 -20.07 4.13 -10.58
C GLU A 135 -19.96 3.42 -9.21
N ILE A 136 -18.75 3.02 -8.79
CA ILE A 136 -18.49 2.49 -7.44
C ILE A 136 -18.64 3.60 -6.38
N ILE A 137 -18.04 4.78 -6.60
CA ILE A 137 -18.18 5.93 -5.69
C ILE A 137 -19.65 6.37 -5.55
N GLU A 138 -20.41 6.32 -6.63
CA GLU A 138 -21.84 6.69 -6.67
C GLU A 138 -22.78 5.55 -6.21
N GLY A 139 -22.26 4.36 -5.87
CA GLY A 139 -23.06 3.23 -5.39
C GLY A 139 -24.00 2.62 -6.45
N ARG A 140 -23.63 2.71 -7.74
CA ARG A 140 -24.45 2.26 -8.88
C ARG A 140 -24.09 0.87 -9.43
N LEU A 141 -22.96 0.30 -9.06
CA LEU A 141 -22.63 -1.10 -9.33
C LEU A 141 -23.08 -1.96 -8.14
N ARG A 142 -24.01 -2.90 -8.39
CA ARG A 142 -24.46 -3.94 -7.45
C ARG A 142 -23.89 -5.28 -7.86
#